data_AF-A0AB37TNR4-F1
#
_entry.id   AF-A0AB37TNR4-F1
#
_cell.length_a   1.000
_cell.length_b   1.000
_cell.length_c   1.000
_cell.angle_alpha   90.00
_cell.angle_beta   90.00
_cell.angle_gamma   90.00
#
_symmetry.space_group_name_H-M   'P 1'
#
loop_
_entity.id
_entity.type
_entity.pdbx_description
1 polymer ?
#
loop_
_entity_poly.entity_id
_entity_poly.type
_entity_poly.pdbx_seq_one_letter_code
_entity_poly.pdbx_strand_id
1 'polypeptide(L)'
;MCRWIAYSGTPVLLSEVLCQLWTHNGMISEFRRIRRDLALAVDPAWYADIEGSNDSEVMFFLALTFGLPEDPPGSVARMAGFVETTAQSHGTGQPLQMTVAVTDGERVWVFRCSSEGRSRSLYVSTKVDALRALHPDVSFPRELSDETRLVVSEPLGDLPGAWNEVPESSYGVVQPGGGVLHRFRPEYTPGSGARG
;
A
#
# COMPACT_ATOMS: atom_id res chain seq x y z
N MET A 1 3.72 14.50 11.71
CA MET A 1 5.05 14.37 11.09
C MET A 1 4.92 13.28 10.04
N CYS A 2 5.15 13.61 8.76
CA CYS A 2 4.99 12.66 7.65
C CYS A 2 5.91 11.45 7.88
N ARG A 3 5.35 10.23 7.78
CA ARG A 3 6.06 9.00 8.15
C ARG A 3 6.82 8.38 6.98
N TRP A 4 6.35 8.59 5.75
CA TRP A 4 6.96 8.05 4.53
C TRP A 4 6.43 8.79 3.29
N ILE A 5 7.16 8.66 2.17
CA ILE A 5 6.81 9.19 0.85
C ILE A 5 7.07 8.14 -0.23
N ALA A 6 6.16 7.99 -1.19
CA ALA A 6 6.37 7.21 -2.41
C ALA A 6 6.03 8.07 -3.63
N TYR A 7 6.67 7.84 -4.78
CA TYR A 7 6.43 8.63 -5.99
C TYR A 7 6.55 7.80 -7.28
N SER A 8 5.91 8.27 -8.34
CA SER A 8 6.06 7.79 -9.74
C SER A 8 6.47 8.98 -10.61
N GLY A 9 7.43 8.79 -11.54
CA GLY A 9 8.02 9.85 -12.36
C GLY A 9 9.41 9.49 -12.92
N THR A 10 10.17 10.49 -13.38
CA THR A 10 11.52 10.33 -13.94
C THR A 10 12.42 9.48 -13.03
N PRO A 11 13.12 8.44 -13.54
CA PRO A 11 13.95 7.56 -12.71
C PRO A 11 15.14 8.29 -12.07
N VAL A 12 15.40 8.01 -10.80
CA VAL A 12 16.67 8.32 -10.12
C VAL A 12 17.56 7.06 -10.16
N LEU A 13 18.89 7.22 -10.26
CA LEU A 13 19.83 6.13 -10.59
C LEU A 13 19.77 4.91 -9.65
N LEU A 14 19.88 3.74 -10.29
CA LEU A 14 19.55 2.40 -9.77
C LEU A 14 20.57 1.74 -8.82
N SER A 15 21.55 2.48 -8.29
CA SER A 15 22.45 1.95 -7.24
C SER A 15 21.86 2.07 -5.82
N GLU A 16 20.67 2.66 -5.66
CA GLU A 16 20.06 2.98 -4.36
C GLU A 16 18.62 2.47 -4.12
N VAL A 17 17.92 1.84 -5.09
CA VAL A 17 16.54 1.36 -4.86
C VAL A 17 16.26 0.08 -5.66
N LEU A 18 16.06 -1.03 -4.94
CA LEU A 18 15.49 -2.26 -5.50
C LEU A 18 14.04 -1.99 -5.94
N CYS A 19 13.74 -2.25 -7.21
CA CYS A 19 12.42 -2.08 -7.80
C CYS A 19 11.43 -3.12 -7.27
N GLN A 20 10.90 -2.85 -6.07
CA GLN A 20 9.58 -3.20 -5.53
C GLN A 20 9.52 -2.60 -4.11
N LEU A 21 9.16 -1.32 -4.03
CA LEU A 21 9.15 -0.61 -2.74
C LEU A 21 7.77 -0.78 -2.08
N TRP A 22 7.71 -1.50 -0.96
CA TRP A 22 6.52 -1.66 -0.13
C TRP A 22 6.61 -0.77 1.12
N THR A 23 5.62 0.09 1.31
CA THR A 23 5.47 0.87 2.55
C THR A 23 4.13 0.53 3.19
N HIS A 24 4.13 0.31 4.49
CA HIS A 24 2.92 0.03 5.27
C HIS A 24 2.89 0.94 6.49
N ASN A 25 1.75 1.61 6.70
CA ASN A 25 1.46 2.37 7.91
C ASN A 25 0.10 1.92 8.45
N GLY A 26 0.14 1.37 9.64
CA GLY A 26 -0.94 0.55 10.16
C GLY A 26 -0.40 -0.51 11.11
N MET A 27 -1.21 -1.51 11.39
CA MET A 27 -0.81 -2.65 12.19
C MET A 27 -1.74 -3.83 11.98
N ILE A 28 -1.22 -5.01 12.28
CA ILE A 28 -2.03 -6.20 12.56
C ILE A 28 -2.17 -6.36 14.09
N SER A 29 -3.39 -6.25 14.61
CA SER A 29 -3.69 -6.46 16.02
C SER A 29 -3.39 -7.90 16.43
N GLU A 30 -2.76 -8.08 17.60
CA GLU A 30 -2.32 -9.40 18.09
C GLU A 30 -1.41 -10.16 17.11
N PHE A 31 -0.65 -9.46 16.26
CA PHE A 31 0.20 -10.06 15.22
C PHE A 31 1.05 -11.22 15.74
N ARG A 32 1.66 -11.09 16.93
CA ARG A 32 2.49 -12.16 17.52
C ARG A 32 1.76 -13.50 17.66
N ARG A 33 0.44 -13.47 17.90
CA ARG A 33 -0.39 -14.66 18.07
C ARG A 33 -0.62 -15.38 16.74
N ILE A 34 -0.77 -14.63 15.66
CA ILE A 34 -1.10 -15.17 14.33
C ILE A 34 0.08 -15.23 13.37
N ARG A 35 1.22 -14.62 13.72
CA ARG A 35 2.42 -14.50 12.89
C ARG A 35 2.87 -15.85 12.34
N ARG A 36 2.84 -16.91 13.15
CA ARG A 36 3.24 -18.25 12.72
C ARG A 36 2.40 -18.72 11.53
N ASP A 37 1.08 -18.59 11.62
CA ASP A 37 0.16 -19.09 10.60
C ASP A 37 0.24 -18.22 9.34
N LEU A 38 0.45 -16.91 9.50
CA LEU A 38 0.73 -16.00 8.38
C LEU A 38 2.04 -16.35 7.68
N ALA A 39 3.12 -16.59 8.43
CA ALA A 39 4.42 -16.92 7.87
C ALA A 39 4.42 -18.30 7.17
N LEU A 40 3.68 -19.27 7.69
CA LEU A 40 3.54 -20.59 7.06
C LEU A 40 2.73 -20.57 5.76
N ALA A 41 1.95 -19.51 5.52
CA ALA A 41 1.21 -19.32 4.29
C ALA A 41 2.02 -18.62 3.20
N VAL A 42 3.18 -18.05 3.53
CA VAL A 42 4.12 -17.50 2.54
C VAL A 42 4.69 -18.65 1.71
N ASP A 43 4.76 -18.45 0.39
CA ASP A 43 5.37 -19.43 -0.52
C ASP A 43 6.80 -19.78 -0.03
N PRO A 44 7.15 -21.07 0.06
CA PRO A 44 8.50 -21.48 0.47
C PRO A 44 9.63 -20.81 -0.33
N ALA A 45 9.38 -20.44 -1.60
CA ALA A 45 10.34 -19.71 -2.43
C ALA A 45 10.68 -18.32 -1.89
N TRP A 46 9.75 -17.67 -1.19
CA TRP A 46 9.91 -16.33 -0.62
C TRP A 46 10.20 -16.34 0.88
N TYR A 47 9.87 -17.43 1.58
CA TYR A 47 10.00 -17.51 3.04
C TYR A 47 11.44 -17.26 3.52
N ALA A 48 12.44 -17.73 2.76
CA ALA A 48 13.84 -17.58 3.10
C ALA A 48 14.33 -16.12 3.10
N ASP A 49 13.62 -15.24 2.38
CA ASP A 49 13.96 -13.82 2.25
C ASP A 49 13.34 -12.95 3.36
N ILE A 50 12.55 -13.54 4.26
CA ILE A 50 12.03 -12.84 5.45
C ILE A 50 13.17 -12.68 6.45
N GLU A 51 13.64 -11.45 6.66
CA GLU A 51 14.72 -11.15 7.60
C GLU A 51 14.19 -10.64 8.95
N GLY A 52 13.09 -9.91 8.93
CA GLY A 52 12.55 -9.24 10.10
C GLY A 52 11.41 -9.98 10.80
N SER A 53 10.76 -9.23 11.68
CA SER A 53 9.71 -9.74 12.57
C SER A 53 8.49 -8.84 12.68
N ASN A 54 8.41 -7.84 11.80
CA ASN A 54 7.27 -6.93 11.75
C ASN A 54 6.16 -7.52 10.87
N ASP A 55 4.95 -7.00 11.05
CA ASP A 55 3.78 -7.35 10.26
C ASP A 55 3.90 -6.95 8.79
N SER A 56 4.51 -5.80 8.54
CA SER A 56 4.62 -5.14 7.24
C SER A 56 5.37 -5.99 6.21
N GLU A 57 6.44 -6.66 6.63
CA GLU A 57 7.25 -7.56 5.81
C GLU A 57 6.52 -8.86 5.54
N VAL A 58 5.86 -9.45 6.55
CA VAL A 58 5.03 -10.65 6.35
C VAL A 58 3.86 -10.33 5.40
N MET A 59 3.25 -9.15 5.49
CA MET A 59 2.22 -8.69 4.54
C MET A 59 2.77 -8.59 3.12
N PHE A 60 3.98 -8.05 2.95
CA PHE A 60 4.63 -7.96 1.63
C PHE A 60 4.85 -9.35 1.01
N PHE A 61 5.42 -10.28 1.76
CA PHE A 61 5.65 -11.64 1.26
C PHE A 61 4.37 -12.45 1.05
N LEU A 62 3.33 -12.21 1.85
CA LEU A 62 1.99 -12.75 1.56
C LEU A 62 1.42 -12.18 0.27
N ALA A 63 1.55 -10.87 0.03
CA ALA A 63 1.11 -10.26 -1.22
C ALA A 63 1.87 -10.85 -2.43
N LEU A 64 3.19 -11.03 -2.33
CA LEU A 64 3.99 -11.75 -3.35
C LEU A 64 3.46 -13.15 -3.60
N THR A 65 3.20 -13.91 -2.54
CA THR A 65 2.61 -15.25 -2.60
C THR A 65 1.25 -15.25 -3.31
N PHE A 66 0.47 -14.17 -3.16
CA PHE A 66 -0.83 -14.01 -3.80
C PHE A 66 -0.78 -13.32 -5.18
N GLY A 67 0.40 -13.19 -5.80
CA GLY A 67 0.54 -12.68 -7.17
C GLY A 67 0.65 -11.16 -7.28
N LEU A 68 1.38 -10.52 -6.36
CA LEU A 68 1.64 -9.07 -6.39
C LEU A 68 2.23 -8.56 -7.71
N PRO A 69 3.18 -9.24 -8.38
CA PRO A 69 3.74 -8.76 -9.64
C PRO A 69 2.72 -8.72 -10.78
N GLU A 70 1.75 -9.63 -10.80
CA GLU A 70 0.77 -9.76 -11.89
C GLU A 70 -0.53 -8.99 -11.63
N ASP A 71 -1.00 -9.00 -10.37
CA ASP A 71 -2.28 -8.42 -9.95
C ASP A 71 -2.11 -7.71 -8.59
N PRO A 72 -1.54 -6.49 -8.57
CA PRO A 72 -1.34 -5.76 -7.31
C PRO A 72 -2.63 -5.52 -6.53
N PRO A 73 -3.76 -5.10 -7.14
CA PRO A 73 -5.00 -4.92 -6.40
C PRO A 73 -5.55 -6.22 -5.80
N GLY A 74 -5.62 -7.30 -6.58
CA GLY A 74 -6.17 -8.57 -6.08
C GLY A 74 -5.25 -9.30 -5.11
N SER A 75 -3.93 -9.22 -5.29
CA SER A 75 -2.97 -9.81 -4.34
C SER A 75 -3.08 -9.16 -2.95
N VAL A 76 -3.20 -7.83 -2.89
CA VAL A 76 -3.40 -7.10 -1.63
C VAL A 76 -4.78 -7.39 -1.05
N ALA A 77 -5.82 -7.58 -1.88
CA ALA A 77 -7.15 -7.98 -1.42
C ALA A 77 -7.14 -9.40 -0.79
N ARG A 78 -6.49 -10.37 -1.44
CA ARG A 78 -6.30 -11.74 -0.92
C ARG A 78 -5.48 -11.76 0.35
N MET A 79 -4.39 -10.98 0.39
CA MET A 79 -3.57 -10.81 1.60
C MET A 79 -4.39 -10.27 2.77
N ALA A 80 -5.15 -9.19 2.55
CA ALA A 80 -5.99 -8.61 3.59
C ALA A 80 -7.04 -9.60 4.09
N GLY A 81 -7.71 -10.32 3.18
CA GLY A 81 -8.72 -11.31 3.55
C GLY A 81 -8.14 -12.51 4.30
N PHE A 82 -6.92 -12.93 3.95
CA PHE A 82 -6.21 -14.00 4.65
C PHE A 82 -5.79 -13.59 6.07
N VAL A 83 -5.28 -12.37 6.24
CA VAL A 83 -4.97 -11.80 7.57
C VAL A 83 -6.23 -11.73 8.43
N GLU A 84 -7.33 -11.23 7.88
CA GLU A 84 -8.60 -11.13 8.60
C GLU A 84 -9.16 -12.50 9.01
N THR A 85 -9.13 -13.46 8.09
CA THR A 85 -9.61 -14.84 8.34
C THR A 85 -8.76 -15.54 9.40
N THR A 86 -7.43 -15.38 9.31
CA THR A 86 -6.50 -15.96 10.29
C THR A 86 -6.69 -15.33 11.66
N ALA A 87 -6.84 -14.02 11.77
CA ALA A 87 -7.09 -13.41 13.08
C ALA A 87 -8.44 -13.83 13.68
N GLN A 88 -9.47 -13.97 12.84
CA GLN A 88 -10.78 -14.44 13.27
C GLN A 88 -10.73 -15.86 13.83
N SER A 89 -9.96 -16.78 13.23
CA SER A 89 -9.81 -18.14 13.75
C SER A 89 -9.11 -18.19 15.11
N HIS A 90 -8.32 -17.17 15.43
CA HIS A 90 -7.69 -16.96 16.74
C HIS A 90 -8.56 -16.10 17.68
N GLY A 91 -9.78 -15.73 17.30
CA GLY A 91 -10.69 -14.94 18.13
C GLY A 91 -10.31 -13.46 18.25
N THR A 92 -9.47 -12.94 17.35
CA THR A 92 -9.13 -11.52 17.26
C THR A 92 -10.12 -10.83 16.32
N GLY A 93 -10.90 -9.88 16.85
CA GLY A 93 -11.79 -9.04 16.04
C GLY A 93 -11.04 -7.87 15.40
N GLN A 94 -11.44 -7.51 14.18
CA GLN A 94 -10.99 -6.32 13.44
C GLN A 94 -9.45 -6.14 13.40
N PRO A 95 -8.72 -7.10 12.83
CA PRO A 95 -7.28 -7.19 13.05
C PRO A 95 -6.45 -6.24 12.20
N LEU A 96 -6.98 -5.71 11.10
CA LEU A 96 -6.17 -5.04 10.09
C LEU A 96 -6.45 -3.54 10.06
N GLN A 97 -5.37 -2.76 10.11
CA GLN A 97 -5.35 -1.37 9.68
C GLN A 97 -4.18 -1.23 8.73
N MET A 98 -4.42 -0.78 7.49
CA MET A 98 -3.36 -0.63 6.51
C MET A 98 -3.56 0.59 5.60
N THR A 99 -2.51 1.41 5.51
CA THR A 99 -2.21 2.21 4.32
C THR A 99 -0.96 1.65 3.68
N VAL A 100 -1.07 1.20 2.43
CA VAL A 100 0.04 0.58 1.71
C VAL A 100 0.34 1.39 0.46
N ALA A 101 1.61 1.55 0.10
CA ALA A 101 2.01 1.87 -1.26
C ALA A 101 2.98 0.82 -1.80
N VAL A 102 2.76 0.41 -3.05
CA VAL A 102 3.61 -0.51 -3.82
C VAL A 102 3.89 0.07 -5.20
N THR A 103 5.06 -0.20 -5.75
CA THR A 103 5.47 0.28 -7.07
C THR A 103 6.21 -0.81 -7.84
N ASP A 104 6.01 -0.85 -9.15
CA ASP A 104 6.80 -1.65 -10.11
C ASP A 104 7.91 -0.82 -10.79
N GLY A 105 8.05 0.45 -10.41
CA GLY A 105 8.96 1.42 -11.02
C GLY A 105 8.31 2.31 -12.08
N GLU A 106 7.14 1.93 -12.62
CA GLU A 106 6.36 2.76 -13.55
C GLU A 106 5.10 3.31 -12.88
N ARG A 107 4.39 2.45 -12.14
CA ARG A 107 3.11 2.72 -11.50
C ARG A 107 3.24 2.58 -10.00
N VAL A 108 2.48 3.41 -9.28
CA VAL A 108 2.34 3.30 -7.83
C VAL A 108 0.89 2.96 -7.51
N TRP A 109 0.69 1.84 -6.82
CA TRP A 109 -0.60 1.49 -6.24
C TRP A 109 -0.61 1.90 -4.78
N VAL A 110 -1.73 2.48 -4.36
CA VAL A 110 -1.95 2.92 -2.99
C VAL A 110 -3.22 2.29 -2.46
N PHE A 111 -3.21 1.81 -1.22
CA PHE A 111 -4.33 1.13 -0.59
C PHE A 111 -4.63 1.78 0.74
N ARG A 112 -5.91 2.01 1.05
CA ARG A 112 -6.36 2.44 2.37
C ARG A 112 -7.52 1.56 2.82
N CYS A 113 -7.29 0.73 3.84
CA CYS A 113 -8.28 -0.20 4.35
C CYS A 113 -8.06 -0.52 5.83
N SER A 114 -9.15 -0.61 6.59
CA SER A 114 -9.13 -1.10 7.96
C SER A 114 -10.39 -1.92 8.24
N SER A 115 -10.23 -3.01 8.99
CA SER A 115 -11.35 -3.81 9.49
C SER A 115 -12.24 -3.04 10.47
N GLU A 116 -11.71 -2.00 11.14
CA GLU A 116 -12.50 -1.11 12.04
C GLU A 116 -13.16 0.06 11.29
N GLY A 117 -12.87 0.24 9.99
CA GLY A 117 -13.28 1.43 9.22
C GLY A 117 -12.64 2.74 9.66
N ARG A 118 -11.52 2.66 10.42
CA ARG A 118 -10.76 3.82 10.92
C ARG A 118 -9.31 3.74 10.45
N SER A 119 -9.06 3.75 9.14
CA SER A 119 -7.68 3.71 8.64
C SER A 119 -6.93 5.01 8.90
N ARG A 120 -5.59 4.88 9.01
CA ARG A 120 -4.69 6.04 8.94
C ARG A 120 -4.91 6.79 7.62
N SER A 121 -4.62 8.09 7.63
CA SER A 121 -4.75 8.93 6.45
C SER A 121 -3.71 8.59 5.39
N LEU A 122 -4.08 8.80 4.14
CA LEU A 122 -3.23 8.63 2.97
C LEU A 122 -3.63 9.68 1.95
N TYR A 123 -2.65 10.37 1.38
CA TYR A 123 -2.86 11.46 0.42
C TYR A 123 -2.07 11.21 -0.85
N VAL A 124 -2.67 11.56 -1.98
CA VAL A 124 -2.02 11.58 -3.29
C VAL A 124 -1.97 13.02 -3.78
N SER A 125 -0.81 13.46 -4.26
CA SER A 125 -0.65 14.81 -4.78
C SER A 125 -1.45 15.00 -6.07
N THR A 126 -1.88 16.23 -6.32
CA THR A 126 -2.47 16.62 -7.60
C THR A 126 -1.39 16.65 -8.69
N LYS A 127 -1.80 16.55 -9.98
CA LYS A 127 -1.14 17.21 -11.13
C LYS A 127 0.09 18.08 -10.82
N VAL A 128 1.38 17.79 -11.14
CA VAL A 128 2.40 18.86 -10.94
C VAL A 128 2.01 20.09 -11.77
N ASP A 129 1.47 19.87 -12.97
CA ASP A 129 0.90 20.93 -13.80
C ASP A 129 -0.31 21.62 -13.18
N ALA A 130 -1.24 20.85 -12.62
CA ALA A 130 -2.41 21.44 -11.98
C ALA A 130 -2.03 22.17 -10.68
N LEU A 131 -0.97 21.74 -10.01
CA LEU A 131 -0.37 22.44 -8.88
C LEU A 131 0.31 23.73 -9.29
N ARG A 132 1.06 23.74 -10.40
CA ARG A 132 1.63 24.96 -11.00
C ARG A 132 0.54 25.92 -11.44
N ALA A 133 -0.60 25.42 -11.96
CA ALA A 133 -1.74 26.25 -12.33
C ALA A 133 -2.47 26.83 -11.11
N LEU A 134 -2.57 26.07 -10.00
CA LEU A 134 -3.19 26.52 -8.75
C LEU A 134 -2.28 27.44 -7.92
N HIS A 135 -0.96 27.27 -8.03
CA HIS A 135 0.06 27.98 -7.27
C HIS A 135 1.23 28.43 -8.17
N PRO A 136 1.02 29.42 -9.05
CA PRO A 136 2.05 29.89 -9.98
C PRO A 136 3.25 30.55 -9.28
N ASP A 137 3.07 30.97 -8.02
CA ASP A 137 4.07 31.67 -7.21
C ASP A 137 5.07 30.70 -6.54
N VAL A 138 4.80 29.40 -6.56
CA VAL A 138 5.62 28.37 -5.93
C VAL A 138 6.58 27.77 -6.94
N SER A 139 7.88 27.92 -6.70
CA SER A 139 8.93 27.32 -7.54
C SER A 139 9.07 25.83 -7.26
N PHE A 140 8.47 24.99 -8.10
CA PHE A 140 8.71 23.55 -8.10
C PHE A 140 10.05 23.24 -8.78
N PRO A 141 10.86 22.28 -8.27
CA PRO A 141 12.05 21.80 -8.94
C PRO A 141 11.74 21.39 -10.39
N ARG A 142 12.49 21.91 -11.37
CA ARG A 142 12.30 21.63 -12.81
C ARG A 142 12.51 20.15 -13.19
N GLU A 143 13.15 19.39 -12.31
CA GLU A 143 13.46 17.96 -12.51
C GLU A 143 12.26 17.04 -12.25
N LEU A 144 11.22 17.55 -11.57
CA LEU A 144 9.96 16.83 -11.41
C LEU A 144 9.17 16.93 -12.70
N SER A 145 8.93 15.77 -13.33
CA SER A 145 8.06 15.66 -14.49
C SER A 145 6.66 16.19 -14.13
N ASP A 146 5.99 16.76 -15.11
CA ASP A 146 4.60 17.21 -15.08
C ASP A 146 3.62 16.07 -14.67
N GLU A 147 4.04 14.83 -14.94
CA GLU A 147 3.33 13.61 -14.57
C GLU A 147 3.64 13.11 -13.15
N THR A 148 4.66 13.66 -12.48
CA THR A 148 5.07 13.18 -11.16
C THR A 148 3.95 13.32 -10.15
N ARG A 149 3.86 12.30 -9.30
CA ARG A 149 2.86 12.19 -8.24
C ARG A 149 3.51 11.72 -6.97
N LEU A 150 3.19 12.40 -5.88
CA LEU A 150 3.65 12.08 -4.53
C LEU A 150 2.52 11.40 -3.77
N VAL A 151 2.86 10.34 -3.05
CA VAL A 151 1.98 9.64 -2.12
C VAL A 151 2.57 9.83 -0.73
N VAL A 152 1.78 10.36 0.20
CA VAL A 152 2.23 10.72 1.54
C VAL A 152 1.20 10.35 2.60
N SER A 153 1.65 10.05 3.82
CA SER A 153 0.76 9.78 4.94
C SER A 153 0.06 11.05 5.48
N GLU A 154 0.70 12.20 5.31
CA GLU A 154 0.22 13.53 5.73
C GLU A 154 0.62 14.57 4.67
N PRO A 155 -0.20 15.60 4.41
CA PRO A 155 0.12 16.67 3.47
C PRO A 155 1.46 17.33 3.78
N LEU A 156 2.30 17.52 2.77
CA LEU A 156 3.55 18.29 2.90
C LEU A 156 3.26 19.75 2.56
N GLY A 157 3.38 20.63 3.55
CA GLY A 157 3.12 22.06 3.41
C GLY A 157 1.63 22.41 3.31
N ASP A 158 1.33 23.70 3.41
CA ASP A 158 -0.02 24.25 3.28
C ASP A 158 -0.24 24.72 1.83
N LEU A 159 -0.49 23.75 0.94
CA LEU A 159 -0.79 24.00 -0.47
C LEU A 159 -2.25 23.59 -0.78
N PRO A 160 -3.20 24.53 -0.77
CA PRO A 160 -4.60 24.26 -1.09
C PRO A 160 -4.78 23.55 -2.44
N GLY A 161 -5.51 22.43 -2.46
CA GLY A 161 -5.74 21.65 -3.68
C GLY A 161 -4.56 20.81 -4.16
N ALA A 162 -3.45 20.78 -3.42
CA ALA A 162 -2.30 19.93 -3.72
C ALA A 162 -2.47 18.48 -3.32
N TRP A 163 -3.30 18.21 -2.31
CA TRP A 163 -3.39 16.91 -1.66
C TRP A 163 -4.82 16.40 -1.70
N ASN A 164 -4.98 15.21 -2.26
CA ASN A 164 -6.26 14.51 -2.34
C ASN A 164 -6.22 13.35 -1.34
N GLU A 165 -7.09 13.39 -0.34
CA GLU A 165 -7.20 12.27 0.61
C GLU A 165 -7.78 11.05 -0.10
N VAL A 166 -7.10 9.91 0.03
CA VAL A 166 -7.57 8.62 -0.46
C VAL A 166 -8.72 8.17 0.45
N PRO A 167 -9.93 7.92 -0.05
CA PRO A 167 -11.07 7.48 0.78
C PRO A 167 -10.82 6.16 1.50
N GLU A 168 -11.55 5.94 2.60
CA GLU A 168 -11.57 4.63 3.29
C GLU A 168 -12.06 3.51 2.35
N SER A 169 -11.50 2.30 2.50
CA SER A 169 -11.84 1.13 1.67
C SER A 169 -11.70 1.41 0.18
N SER A 170 -10.60 2.05 -0.20
CA SER A 170 -10.27 2.35 -1.60
C SER A 170 -8.82 2.03 -1.93
N TYR A 171 -8.56 1.86 -3.22
CA TYR A 171 -7.21 1.82 -3.74
C TYR A 171 -7.09 2.76 -4.93
N GLY A 172 -5.93 3.40 -5.06
CA GLY A 172 -5.59 4.28 -6.17
C GLY A 172 -4.49 3.66 -7.02
N VAL A 173 -4.54 3.89 -8.32
CA VAL A 173 -3.42 3.61 -9.23
C VAL A 173 -2.91 4.94 -9.75
N VAL A 174 -1.62 5.19 -9.59
CA VAL A 174 -0.90 6.35 -10.09
C VAL A 174 -0.01 5.89 -11.22
N GLN A 175 -0.23 6.41 -12.42
CA GLN A 175 0.49 6.03 -13.62
C GLN A 175 0.63 7.22 -14.59
N PRO A 176 1.53 7.14 -15.60
CA PRO A 176 1.59 8.12 -16.68
C PRO A 176 0.21 8.38 -17.30
N GLY A 177 -0.09 9.64 -17.62
CA GLY A 177 -1.40 10.06 -18.12
C GLY A 177 -2.47 10.32 -17.06
N GLY A 178 -2.41 9.74 -15.85
CA GLY A 178 -3.36 10.07 -14.77
C GLY A 178 -3.53 8.97 -13.72
N GLY A 179 -4.23 9.31 -12.64
CA GLY A 179 -4.55 8.36 -11.57
C GLY A 179 -6.04 8.01 -11.56
N VAL A 180 -6.36 6.78 -11.16
CA VAL A 180 -7.75 6.29 -11.00
C VAL A 180 -7.93 5.76 -9.60
N LEU A 181 -9.09 6.05 -9.01
CA LEU A 181 -9.49 5.54 -7.70
C LEU A 181 -10.56 4.48 -7.86
N HIS A 182 -10.40 3.37 -7.15
CA HIS A 182 -11.30 2.23 -7.15
C HIS A 182 -11.71 1.86 -5.72
N ARG A 183 -12.84 1.16 -5.58
CA ARG A 183 -13.22 0.56 -4.30
C ARG A 183 -12.29 -0.61 -3.99
N PHE A 184 -11.84 -0.71 -2.74
CA PHE A 184 -11.06 -1.83 -2.23
C PHE A 184 -11.87 -2.61 -1.20
N ARG A 185 -11.80 -3.95 -1.26
CA ARG A 185 -12.35 -4.84 -0.24
C ARG A 185 -11.45 -6.06 -0.10
N PRO A 186 -11.23 -6.57 1.13
CA PRO A 186 -10.59 -7.86 1.34
C PRO A 186 -11.32 -8.96 0.54
N GLU A 187 -10.53 -9.87 -0.04
CA GLU A 187 -11.04 -11.06 -0.73
C GLU A 187 -10.89 -12.24 0.22
N TYR A 188 -12.01 -12.80 0.67
CA TYR A 188 -12.01 -13.95 1.56
C TYR A 188 -11.96 -15.23 0.73
N THR A 189 -10.84 -15.95 0.78
CA THR A 189 -10.77 -17.28 0.21
C THR A 189 -11.76 -18.19 0.94
N PRO A 190 -12.62 -18.94 0.24
CA PRO A 190 -13.46 -19.95 0.87
C PRO A 190 -12.54 -20.92 1.60
N GLY A 191 -12.70 -21.05 2.92
CA GLY A 191 -11.91 -21.99 3.70
C GLY A 191 -11.98 -23.36 3.04
N SER A 192 -10.82 -23.95 2.75
CA SER A 192 -10.72 -25.38 2.49
C SER A 192 -11.21 -26.08 3.76
N GLY A 193 -12.52 -26.30 3.83
CA GLY A 193 -13.16 -27.05 4.89
C GLY A 193 -12.39 -28.34 5.07
N ALA A 194 -12.04 -28.62 6.33
CA ALA A 194 -11.48 -29.87 6.76
C ALA A 194 -12.17 -31.02 6.01
N ARG A 195 -11.43 -31.71 5.15
CA ARG A 195 -11.84 -33.04 4.70
C ARG A 195 -11.67 -33.94 5.92
N GLY A 196 -12.76 -34.12 6.66
CA GLY A 196 -12.95 -35.26 7.53
C GLY A 196 -13.10 -36.55 6.72
#